data_AF-A0A5K0XR11-F1
#
_entry.id   AF-A0A5K0XR11-F1
#
_cell.length_a   1.000
_cell.length_b   1.000
_cell.length_c   1.000
_cell.angle_alpha   90.00
_cell.angle_beta   90.00
_cell.angle_gamma   90.00
#
_symmetry.space_group_name_H-M   'P 1'
#
loop_
_entity.id
_entity.type
_entity.pdbx_description
1 polymer ?
#
loop_
_entity_poly.entity_id
_entity_poly.type
_entity_poly.pdbx_seq_one_letter_code
_entity_poly.pdbx_strand_id
1 'polypeptide(L)'
;FEEYSKMVYLDADIQVFENIDHLFDLPDGFFYAVMDCFCEKTWSHSPQYSIGYCQQCPDRVKWPAEMGAPPALYFNAGMFVFEPSRLTFDNLLQTLQVTPPTPFAEQ
;
A
#
# COMPACT_ATOMS: atom_id res chain seq x y z
N PHE A 1 10.53 -12.16 14.70
CA PHE A 1 11.00 -11.62 13.42
C PHE A 1 12.10 -10.58 13.56
N GLU A 2 12.41 -10.04 14.75
CA GLU A 2 13.57 -9.14 14.94
C GLU A 2 14.93 -9.83 14.73
N GLU A 3 14.95 -11.17 14.60
CA GLU A 3 16.10 -11.93 14.12
C GLU A 3 16.46 -11.66 12.64
N TYR A 4 15.58 -11.02 11.88
CA TYR A 4 15.82 -10.57 10.51
C TYR A 4 15.98 -9.05 10.46
N SER A 5 16.98 -8.56 9.72
CA SER A 5 17.18 -7.12 9.53
C SER A 5 16.19 -6.51 8.55
N LYS A 6 15.70 -7.26 7.56
CA LYS A 6 14.77 -6.82 6.53
C LYS A 6 13.95 -8.01 6.04
N MET A 7 12.68 -7.77 5.72
CA MET A 7 11.76 -8.80 5.24
C MET A 7 10.93 -8.28 4.08
N VAL A 8 10.57 -9.19 3.16
CA VAL A 8 9.54 -8.97 2.14
C VAL A 8 8.31 -9.77 2.55
N TYR A 9 7.20 -9.08 2.77
CA TYR A 9 5.89 -9.71 2.94
C TYR A 9 5.25 -9.93 1.57
N LEU A 10 4.61 -11.07 1.39
CA LEU A 10 3.80 -11.42 0.22
C LEU A 10 2.53 -12.12 0.71
N ASP A 11 1.38 -11.66 0.23
CA ASP A 11 0.11 -12.37 0.43
C ASP A 11 0.16 -13.77 -0.19
N ALA A 12 -0.63 -14.68 0.39
CA ALA A 12 -0.66 -16.08 -0.01
C ALA A 12 -1.19 -16.32 -1.44
N ASP A 13 -1.88 -15.34 -2.02
CA ASP A 13 -2.41 -15.37 -3.39
C ASP A 13 -1.49 -14.68 -4.42
N ILE A 14 -0.27 -14.28 -4.01
CA ILE A 14 0.74 -13.74 -4.93
C ILE A 14 1.52 -14.85 -5.62
N GLN A 15 1.74 -14.69 -6.93
CA GLN A 15 2.66 -15.49 -7.71
C GLN A 15 3.86 -14.65 -8.16
N VAL A 16 5.07 -15.12 -7.85
CA VAL A 16 6.33 -14.47 -8.25
C VAL A 16 6.82 -15.06 -9.58
N PHE A 17 6.99 -14.22 -10.59
CA PHE A 17 7.41 -14.63 -11.94
C PHE A 17 8.92 -14.47 -12.19
N GLU A 18 9.59 -13.58 -11.46
CA GLU A 18 11.01 -13.25 -11.61
C GLU A 18 11.70 -13.14 -10.24
N ASN A 19 13.03 -13.13 -10.21
CA ASN A 19 13.76 -12.97 -8.96
C ASN A 19 13.51 -11.59 -8.33
N ILE A 20 13.14 -11.57 -7.06
CA ILE A 20 12.86 -10.34 -6.31
C ILE A 20 13.91 -10.04 -5.22
N ASP A 21 15.02 -10.79 -5.15
CA ASP A 21 16.05 -10.58 -4.11
C ASP A 21 16.64 -9.17 -4.11
N HIS A 22 16.66 -8.50 -5.27
CA HIS A 22 17.13 -7.13 -5.42
C HIS A 22 16.35 -6.13 -4.56
N LEU A 23 15.16 -6.50 -4.07
CA LEU A 23 14.39 -5.68 -3.12
C LEU A 23 15.09 -5.53 -1.76
N PHE A 24 15.95 -6.47 -1.37
CA PHE A 24 16.71 -6.36 -0.13
C PHE A 24 17.83 -5.31 -0.20
N ASP A 25 18.25 -4.93 -1.41
CA ASP A 25 19.26 -3.88 -1.66
C ASP A 25 18.69 -2.46 -1.54
N LEU A 26 17.37 -2.30 -1.37
CA LEU A 26 16.75 -1.01 -1.13
C LEU A 26 17.28 -0.39 0.17
N PRO A 27 17.44 0.94 0.27
CA PRO A 27 17.93 1.60 1.48
C PRO A 27 17.11 1.26 2.74
N ASP A 28 17.79 1.20 3.89
CA ASP A 28 17.14 1.04 5.19
C ASP A 28 16.45 2.35 5.63
N GLY A 29 15.53 2.26 6.59
CA GLY A 29 14.77 3.35 7.18
C GLY A 29 13.44 3.66 6.49
N PHE A 30 12.99 2.81 5.56
CA PHE A 30 11.79 3.04 4.75
C PHE A 30 10.87 1.82 4.69
N PHE A 31 9.58 2.09 4.48
CA PHE A 31 8.58 1.08 4.12
C PHE A 31 8.33 1.17 2.61
N TYR A 32 8.56 0.09 1.88
CA TYR A 32 8.39 0.05 0.44
C TYR A 32 7.19 -0.82 0.07
N ALA A 33 6.26 -0.26 -0.68
CA ALA A 33 5.10 -0.97 -1.20
C ALA A 33 4.75 -0.43 -2.58
N VAL A 34 3.88 -1.15 -3.29
CA VAL A 34 3.39 -0.72 -4.59
C VAL A 34 2.15 0.14 -4.39
N MET A 35 2.05 1.24 -5.13
CA MET A 35 0.85 2.07 -5.19
C MET A 35 -0.38 1.22 -5.53
N ASP A 36 -1.50 1.37 -4.82
CA ASP A 36 -2.73 0.64 -5.15
C ASP A 36 -3.35 1.16 -6.47
N CYS A 37 -4.20 0.40 -7.10
CA CYS A 37 -4.86 0.81 -8.34
C CYS A 37 -6.28 1.30 -8.04
N PHE A 38 -6.49 2.63 -8.05
CA PHE A 38 -7.82 3.24 -7.85
C PHE A 38 -8.87 2.87 -8.90
N CYS A 39 -8.46 2.25 -10.02
CA CYS A 39 -9.37 1.72 -11.02
C CYS A 39 -9.82 0.28 -10.75
N GLU A 40 -9.32 -0.37 -9.68
CA GLU A 40 -9.76 -1.71 -9.29
C GLU A 40 -11.13 -1.70 -8.62
N LYS A 41 -11.86 -2.81 -8.76
CA LYS A 41 -13.25 -2.92 -8.29
C LYS A 41 -13.40 -2.73 -6.76
N THR A 42 -12.35 -3.01 -5.99
CA THR A 42 -12.27 -2.73 -4.55
C THR A 42 -12.55 -1.25 -4.24
N TRP A 43 -12.18 -0.35 -5.15
CA TRP A 43 -12.40 1.09 -5.06
C TRP A 43 -13.76 1.55 -5.60
N SER A 44 -14.67 0.65 -5.99
CA SER A 44 -15.94 0.98 -6.67
C SER A 44 -16.88 1.94 -5.92
N HIS A 45 -16.68 2.10 -4.61
CA HIS A 45 -17.42 3.01 -3.76
C HIS A 45 -16.83 4.44 -3.71
N SER A 46 -15.69 4.68 -4.39
CA SER A 46 -14.92 5.91 -4.29
C SER A 46 -15.14 6.88 -5.48
N PRO A 47 -14.93 8.20 -5.27
CA PRO A 47 -14.98 9.18 -6.36
C PRO A 47 -13.93 8.92 -7.45
N GLN A 48 -12.71 8.55 -7.07
CA GLN A 48 -11.62 8.26 -8.01
C GLN A 48 -11.95 7.12 -8.97
N TYR A 49 -12.55 6.04 -8.47
CA TYR A 49 -13.00 4.94 -9.33
C TYR A 49 -14.11 5.39 -10.28
N SER A 50 -15.07 6.19 -9.78
CA SER A 50 -16.24 6.63 -10.54
C SER A 50 -15.88 7.44 -11.78
N ILE A 51 -14.76 8.17 -11.74
CA ILE A 51 -14.24 8.94 -12.87
C ILE A 51 -13.16 8.19 -13.67
N GLY A 52 -12.75 7.01 -13.21
CA GLY A 52 -11.66 6.23 -13.81
C GLY A 52 -10.26 6.83 -13.58
N TYR A 53 -10.09 7.63 -12.53
CA TYR A 53 -8.78 8.15 -12.12
C TYR A 53 -7.96 7.05 -11.46
N CYS A 54 -6.73 6.83 -11.96
CA CYS A 54 -5.79 5.88 -11.39
C CYS A 54 -4.49 6.56 -10.97
N GLN A 55 -4.08 6.39 -9.71
CA GLN A 55 -2.78 6.87 -9.24
C GLN A 55 -1.57 6.15 -9.87
N GLN A 56 -1.74 4.91 -10.36
CA GLN A 56 -0.70 4.22 -11.15
C GLN A 56 -0.62 4.72 -12.60
N CYS A 57 -1.68 5.34 -13.12
CA CYS A 57 -1.77 5.84 -14.49
C CYS A 57 -2.41 7.23 -14.54
N PRO A 58 -1.83 8.25 -13.88
CA PRO A 58 -2.47 9.55 -13.68
C PRO A 58 -2.68 10.33 -14.98
N ASP A 59 -1.98 9.97 -16.05
CA ASP A 59 -2.13 10.58 -17.37
C ASP A 59 -3.33 10.04 -18.16
N ARG A 60 -3.85 8.86 -17.81
CA ARG A 60 -5.01 8.24 -18.50
C ARG A 60 -6.27 9.06 -18.30
N VAL A 61 -6.52 9.44 -17.05
CA VAL A 61 -7.57 10.38 -16.65
C VAL A 61 -6.93 11.30 -15.63
N LYS A 62 -6.86 12.60 -15.95
CA LYS A 62 -6.34 13.59 -15.01
C LYS A 62 -7.37 13.88 -13.93
N TRP A 63 -6.91 14.11 -12.71
CA TRP A 63 -7.79 14.53 -11.62
C TRP A 63 -8.46 15.87 -11.98
N PRO A 64 -9.81 15.96 -11.98
CA PRO A 64 -10.51 17.18 -12.36
C PRO A 64 -10.30 18.29 -11.33
N ALA A 65 -10.01 19.51 -11.78
CA ALA A 65 -9.73 20.64 -10.89
C ALA A 65 -10.93 21.01 -9.99
N GLU A 66 -12.14 20.80 -10.49
CA GLU A 66 -13.41 20.99 -9.79
C GLU A 66 -13.61 20.01 -8.62
N MET A 67 -12.86 18.90 -8.59
CA MET A 67 -12.87 17.93 -7.47
C MET A 67 -11.84 18.28 -6.39
N GLY A 68 -11.14 19.41 -6.51
CA GLY A 68 -10.14 19.87 -5.54
C GLY A 68 -8.81 19.14 -5.68
N ALA A 69 -8.13 18.92 -4.55
CA ALA A 69 -6.86 18.19 -4.54
C ALA A 69 -7.08 16.70 -4.86
N PRO A 70 -6.15 16.04 -5.56
CA PRO A 70 -6.21 14.60 -5.77
C PRO A 70 -6.19 13.86 -4.43
N PRO A 71 -6.75 12.64 -4.38
CA PRO A 71 -6.71 11.81 -3.19
C PRO A 71 -5.25 11.53 -2.77
N ALA A 72 -5.04 11.33 -1.46
CA ALA A 72 -3.74 10.92 -0.95
C ALA A 72 -3.32 9.60 -1.59
N LEU A 73 -2.01 9.44 -1.77
CA LEU A 73 -1.42 8.21 -2.25
C LEU A 73 -1.79 7.06 -1.30
N TYR A 74 -2.26 5.94 -1.87
CA TYR A 74 -2.59 4.73 -1.13
C TYR A 74 -1.78 3.57 -1.69
N PHE A 75 -1.14 2.76 -0.86
CA PHE A 75 -0.39 1.58 -1.30
C PHE A 75 -1.23 0.32 -1.16
N ASN A 76 -0.90 -0.71 -1.93
CA ASN A 76 -1.45 -2.05 -1.78
C ASN A 76 -0.63 -2.82 -0.72
N ALA A 77 -1.29 -3.48 0.23
CA ALA A 77 -0.62 -4.21 1.31
C ALA A 77 -0.25 -5.66 0.96
N GLY A 78 -0.56 -6.15 -0.25
CA GLY A 78 -0.28 -7.53 -0.61
C GLY A 78 1.21 -7.82 -0.76
N MET A 79 2.02 -6.81 -1.04
CA MET A 79 3.48 -6.93 -1.05
C MET A 79 4.14 -5.66 -0.52
N PHE A 80 5.06 -5.84 0.43
CA PHE A 80 5.88 -4.75 0.95
C PHE A 80 7.21 -5.22 1.54
N VAL A 81 8.19 -4.32 1.56
CA VAL A 81 9.50 -4.49 2.19
C VAL A 81 9.55 -3.65 3.46
N PHE A 82 9.98 -4.24 4.57
CA PHE A 82 10.02 -3.58 5.86
C PHE A 82 11.14 -4.12 6.76
N GLU A 83 11.46 -3.35 7.79
CA GLU A 83 12.35 -3.75 8.88
C GLU A 83 11.53 -4.17 10.10
N PRO A 84 11.64 -5.42 10.57
CA PRO A 84 10.95 -5.86 11.78
C PRO A 84 11.34 -5.00 13.00
N SER A 85 10.34 -4.50 13.72
CA SER A 85 10.56 -3.63 14.89
C SER A 85 9.42 -3.78 15.89
N ARG A 86 9.77 -4.09 17.15
CA ARG A 86 8.81 -4.16 18.25
C ARG A 86 8.08 -2.84 18.46
N LEU A 87 8.80 -1.72 18.34
CA LEU A 87 8.23 -0.38 18.46
C LEU A 87 7.15 -0.14 17.39
N THR A 88 7.44 -0.50 16.14
CA THR A 88 6.47 -0.39 15.04
C THR A 88 5.26 -1.27 15.30
N PHE A 89 5.46 -2.52 15.75
CA PHE A 89 4.38 -3.43 16.11
C PHE A 89 3.46 -2.87 17.20
N ASP A 90 4.02 -2.39 18.31
CA ASP A 90 3.23 -1.85 19.42
C ASP A 90 2.45 -0.59 18.99
N ASN A 91 3.06 0.27 18.16
CA ASN A 91 2.39 1.45 17.59
C ASN A 91 1.25 1.07 16.62
N LEU A 92 1.46 0.07 15.76
CA LEU A 92 0.42 -0.41 14.84
C LEU A 92 -0.76 -1.03 15.62
N LEU A 93 -0.48 -1.81 16.67
CA LEU A 93 -1.51 -2.40 17.52
C LEU A 93 -2.33 -1.32 18.25
N GLN A 94 -1.67 -0.29 18.79
CA GLN A 94 -2.37 0.84 19.40
C GLN A 94 -3.22 1.59 18.37
N THR A 95 -2.68 1.82 17.17
CA THR A 95 -3.40 2.51 16.08
C THR A 95 -4.64 1.72 15.67
N LEU A 96 -4.52 0.40 15.51
CA LEU A 96 -5.65 -0.48 15.18
C LEU A 96 -6.78 -0.40 16.21
N GLN A 97 -6.46 -0.28 17.50
CA GLN A 97 -7.47 -0.23 18.57
C GLN A 97 -8.32 1.05 18.56
N VAL A 98 -7.76 2.16 18.06
CA VAL A 98 -8.44 3.48 18.08
C VAL A 98 -9.00 3.88 16.71
N THR A 99 -8.58 3.21 15.65
CA THR A 99 -8.98 3.55 14.28
C THR A 99 -10.31 2.89 13.94
N PRO A 100 -11.32 3.64 13.46
CA PRO A 100 -12.56 3.05 12.97
C PRO A 100 -12.27 2.06 11.83
N PRO A 101 -12.91 0.88 11.79
CA PRO A 101 -12.70 -0.08 10.72
C PRO A 101 -12.97 0.52 9.34
N THR A 102 -12.07 0.26 8.39
CA THR A 102 -12.23 0.60 6.99
C THR A 102 -12.52 -0.67 6.17
N PRO A 103 -13.02 -0.55 4.93
CA PRO A 103 -13.17 -1.70 4.04
C PRO A 103 -11.86 -2.41 3.65
N PHE A 104 -10.70 -1.82 3.98
CA PHE A 104 -9.37 -2.28 3.56
C PHE A 104 -8.61 -3.05 4.65
N ALA A 105 -9.23 -3.24 5.82
CA ALA A 105 -8.72 -4.09 6.90
C ALA A 105 -7.25 -3.78 7.28
N GLU A 106 -6.31 -4.68 6.97
CA GLU A 106 -4.89 -4.55 7.26
C GLU A 106 -4.12 -3.52 6.40
N GLN A 107 -4.71 -3.07 5.29
CA GLN A 107 -4.14 -2.04 4.40
C GLN A 107 -4.53 -0.62 4.81
#